data_AF-E6QU37-F1
#
_entry.id   AF-E6QU37-F1
#
_cell.length_a   1.000
_cell.length_b   1.000
_cell.length_c   1.000
_cell.angle_alpha   90.00
_cell.angle_beta   90.00
_cell.angle_gamma   90.00
#
_symmetry.space_group_name_H-M   'P 1'
#
loop_
_entity.id
_entity.type
_entity.pdbx_description
1 polymer ?
#
loop_
_entity_poly.entity_id
_entity_poly.type
_entity_poly.pdbx_seq_one_letter_code
_entity_poly.pdbx_strand_id
1 'polypeptide(L)'
;MPIRRRTGLVDWIAPHQIIEPDIVAFAANRADFNGALAQMMIGLLQTTTPIDDEGDWEDWLETPPTAEVLQKWFAPTAEAFVLNGDGARFMQDFSLTTAEGAESTIDALLIDAAGGSAIDKNTDHFVKRDTIKAMCPHCTATALFTLQTNAPAGGAGHRTSLRGGGPLTTLMVATPSRSLWHDLWLNVQPQRTFLQRGGDTLKTAKHFTFPWLAEIIQIQPVGGETQPLQVHPHHVFWAMPRRIRLDFSDVRTGLCDVCKRDSIQLLHRYVTKPQGLNYKGVWRHPFSPYYETKEGWLPVHPQPGGFSYKKLVGMGIGD
;
A
#
# COMPACT_ATOMS: atom_id res chain seq x y z
N MET A 1 5.71 -7.56 10.83
CA MET A 1 4.77 -6.43 10.96
C MET A 1 4.37 -6.28 12.41
N PRO A 2 4.24 -5.05 12.93
CA PRO A 2 3.84 -4.82 14.31
C PRO A 2 2.34 -5.09 14.51
N ILE A 3 2.00 -5.89 15.51
CA ILE A 3 0.63 -6.22 15.88
C ILE A 3 0.40 -6.03 17.37
N ARG A 4 -0.86 -5.97 17.78
CA ARG A 4 -1.30 -6.00 19.17
C ARG A 4 -2.07 -7.29 19.43
N ARG A 5 -1.66 -8.01 20.45
CA ARG A 5 -2.36 -9.20 20.98
C ARG A 5 -3.50 -8.77 21.90
N ARG A 6 -4.44 -9.67 22.16
CA ARG A 6 -5.59 -9.44 23.07
C ARG A 6 -5.15 -9.07 24.48
N THR A 7 -3.97 -9.53 24.89
CA THR A 7 -3.32 -9.17 26.17
C THR A 7 -2.86 -7.71 26.21
N GLY A 8 -2.84 -7.00 25.09
CA GLY A 8 -2.28 -5.66 24.94
C GLY A 8 -0.81 -5.64 24.53
N LEU A 9 -0.12 -6.79 24.55
CA LEU A 9 1.28 -6.89 24.14
C LEU A 9 1.44 -6.54 22.65
N VAL A 10 2.49 -5.77 22.34
CA VAL A 10 2.91 -5.49 20.97
C VAL A 10 3.97 -6.50 20.56
N ASP A 11 3.77 -7.14 19.41
CA ASP A 11 4.65 -8.17 18.88
C ASP A 11 4.92 -7.95 17.38
N TRP A 12 5.91 -8.65 16.84
CA TRP A 12 6.30 -8.56 15.43
C TRP A 12 6.24 -9.92 14.75
N ILE A 13 5.35 -10.03 13.78
CA ILE A 13 5.04 -11.29 13.11
C ILE A 13 5.41 -11.28 11.63
N ALA A 14 5.53 -12.45 11.01
CA ALA A 14 5.50 -12.60 9.56
C ALA A 14 4.04 -12.50 9.03
N PRO A 15 3.82 -12.16 7.74
CA PRO A 15 2.47 -12.01 7.17
C PRO A 15 1.54 -13.20 7.35
N HIS A 16 2.06 -14.42 7.23
CA HIS A 16 1.26 -15.65 7.36
C HIS A 16 0.77 -15.93 8.79
N GLN A 17 1.29 -15.24 9.81
CA GLN A 17 0.87 -15.39 11.21
C GLN A 17 -0.34 -14.52 11.56
N ILE A 18 -0.85 -13.69 10.64
CA ILE A 18 -1.97 -12.76 10.90
C ILE A 18 -3.26 -13.46 11.35
N ILE A 19 -3.34 -14.78 11.13
CA ILE A 19 -4.46 -15.65 11.49
C ILE A 19 -4.50 -16.04 12.98
N GLU A 20 -3.43 -15.76 13.74
CA GLU A 20 -3.39 -16.15 15.16
C GLU A 20 -4.58 -15.51 15.90
N PRO A 21 -5.40 -16.30 16.61
CA PRO A 21 -6.72 -15.87 17.10
C PRO A 21 -6.64 -14.80 18.19
N ASP A 22 -5.49 -14.62 18.83
CA ASP A 22 -5.25 -13.59 19.84
C ASP A 22 -4.77 -12.26 19.25
N ILE A 23 -4.45 -12.19 17.96
CA ILE A 23 -4.09 -10.94 17.28
C ILE A 23 -5.36 -10.13 17.01
N VAL A 24 -5.40 -8.88 17.45
CA VAL A 24 -6.61 -8.04 17.40
C VAL A 24 -6.45 -6.73 16.63
N ALA A 25 -5.22 -6.28 16.34
CA ALA A 25 -4.98 -5.06 15.56
C ALA A 25 -3.52 -4.97 15.08
N PHE A 26 -3.25 -4.15 14.06
CA PHE A 26 -1.90 -3.64 13.81
C PHE A 26 -1.49 -2.64 14.91
N ALA A 27 -0.19 -2.55 15.16
CA ALA A 27 0.38 -1.73 16.24
C ALA A 27 1.63 -0.95 15.80
N ALA A 28 1.64 -0.46 14.57
CA ALA A 28 2.68 0.46 14.12
C ALA A 28 2.64 1.76 14.94
N ASN A 29 3.82 2.34 15.18
CA ASN A 29 3.98 3.58 15.94
C ASN A 29 3.37 4.82 15.25
N ARG A 30 2.91 4.68 14.01
CA ARG A 30 2.16 5.71 13.27
C ARG A 30 0.81 5.18 12.83
N ALA A 31 -0.23 6.00 12.94
CA ALA A 31 -1.59 5.59 12.62
C ALA A 31 -1.82 5.35 11.11
N ASP A 32 -1.21 6.16 10.26
CA ASP A 32 -1.22 5.99 8.80
C ASP A 32 -0.61 4.63 8.39
N PHE A 33 0.43 4.17 9.11
CA PHE A 33 1.04 2.86 8.87
C PHE A 33 0.11 1.70 9.21
N ASN A 34 -0.74 1.81 10.24
CA ASN A 34 -1.73 0.77 10.54
C ASN A 34 -2.75 0.63 9.41
N GLY A 35 -3.25 1.75 8.89
CA GLY A 35 -4.15 1.74 7.72
C GLY A 35 -3.46 1.20 6.46
N ALA A 36 -2.18 1.51 6.26
CA ALA A 36 -1.40 0.99 5.14
C ALA A 36 -1.12 -0.52 5.26
N LEU A 37 -0.80 -1.02 6.46
CA LEU A 37 -0.61 -2.44 6.71
C LEU A 37 -1.90 -3.25 6.46
N ALA A 38 -3.06 -2.71 6.85
CA ALA A 38 -4.34 -3.31 6.52
C ALA A 38 -4.56 -3.40 5.00
N GLN A 39 -4.36 -2.30 4.28
CA GLN A 39 -4.48 -2.27 2.81
C GLN A 39 -3.51 -3.25 2.14
N MET A 40 -2.25 -3.31 2.60
CA MET A 40 -1.25 -4.23 2.08
C MET A 40 -1.63 -5.69 2.33
N MET A 41 -2.10 -6.02 3.54
CA MET A 41 -2.48 -7.39 3.88
C MET A 41 -3.74 -7.84 3.14
N ILE A 42 -4.76 -6.97 3.01
CA ILE A 42 -5.95 -7.28 2.21
C ILE A 42 -5.56 -7.43 0.74
N GLY A 43 -4.71 -6.55 0.22
CA GLY A 43 -4.20 -6.66 -1.16
C GLY A 43 -3.44 -7.97 -1.39
N LEU A 44 -2.60 -8.39 -0.43
CA LEU A 44 -1.89 -9.66 -0.48
C LEU A 44 -2.86 -10.84 -0.47
N LEU A 45 -3.78 -10.88 0.50
CA LEU A 45 -4.80 -11.92 0.61
C LEU A 45 -5.65 -12.01 -0.66
N GLN A 46 -6.17 -10.88 -1.16
CA GLN A 46 -6.95 -10.84 -2.40
C GLN A 46 -6.14 -11.32 -3.61
N THR A 47 -4.85 -10.97 -3.68
CA THR A 47 -4.00 -11.37 -4.82
C THR A 47 -3.69 -12.87 -4.82
N THR A 48 -3.63 -13.50 -3.65
CA THR A 48 -3.12 -14.86 -3.49
C THR A 48 -4.16 -15.90 -3.09
N THR A 49 -5.35 -15.47 -2.65
CA THR A 49 -6.40 -16.37 -2.22
C THR A 49 -6.85 -17.26 -3.39
N PRO A 50 -6.96 -18.58 -3.20
CA PRO A 50 -7.52 -19.48 -4.21
C PRO A 50 -9.06 -19.49 -4.22
N ILE A 51 -9.68 -18.75 -3.32
CA ILE A 51 -11.12 -18.84 -3.04
C ILE A 51 -11.93 -18.14 -4.12
N ASP A 52 -12.78 -18.90 -4.80
CA ASP A 52 -13.49 -18.46 -5.99
C ASP A 52 -14.98 -18.14 -5.76
N ASP A 53 -15.61 -18.77 -4.77
CA ASP A 53 -17.01 -18.59 -4.44
C ASP A 53 -17.26 -18.11 -3.00
N GLU A 54 -18.52 -17.73 -2.74
CA GLU A 54 -18.96 -17.15 -1.47
C GLU A 54 -19.00 -18.19 -0.34
N GLY A 55 -19.30 -19.46 -0.64
CA GLY A 55 -19.42 -20.49 0.38
C GLY A 55 -18.08 -20.80 1.02
N ASP A 56 -17.05 -21.01 0.19
CA ASP A 56 -15.68 -21.17 0.68
C ASP A 56 -15.20 -19.90 1.41
N TRP A 57 -15.63 -18.71 0.96
CA TRP A 57 -15.30 -17.46 1.64
C TRP A 57 -15.90 -17.37 3.04
N GLU A 58 -17.16 -17.77 3.22
CA GLU A 58 -17.84 -17.83 4.52
C GLU A 58 -17.15 -18.84 5.45
N ASP A 59 -16.77 -20.00 4.93
CA ASP A 59 -16.05 -21.03 5.68
C ASP A 59 -14.73 -20.50 6.28
N TRP A 60 -13.95 -19.75 5.49
CA TRP A 60 -12.71 -19.13 5.98
C TRP A 60 -12.92 -17.94 6.90
N LEU A 61 -14.07 -17.27 6.81
CA LEU A 61 -14.45 -16.23 7.77
C LEU A 61 -14.74 -16.87 9.14
N GLU A 62 -15.49 -17.98 9.17
CA GLU A 62 -15.85 -18.63 10.42
C GLU A 62 -14.73 -19.46 11.02
N THR A 63 -13.98 -20.18 10.17
CA THR A 63 -12.86 -21.03 10.56
C THR A 63 -11.58 -20.56 9.86
N PRO A 64 -10.81 -19.65 10.48
CA PRO A 64 -9.60 -19.12 9.87
C PRO A 64 -8.59 -20.21 9.48
N PRO A 65 -7.84 -20.04 8.37
CA PRO A 65 -6.83 -20.99 7.95
C PRO A 65 -5.65 -21.05 8.93
N THR A 66 -4.85 -22.11 8.83
CA THR A 66 -3.58 -22.19 9.55
C THR A 66 -2.52 -21.29 8.88
N ALA A 67 -1.46 -20.98 9.62
CA ALA A 67 -0.35 -20.18 9.10
C ALA A 67 0.33 -20.84 7.89
N GLU A 68 0.41 -22.17 7.86
CA GLU A 68 0.98 -22.95 6.75
C GLU A 68 0.14 -22.82 5.47
N VAL A 69 -1.18 -22.71 5.60
CA VAL A 69 -2.06 -22.46 4.45
C VAL A 69 -1.78 -21.08 3.86
N LEU A 70 -1.67 -20.04 4.69
CA LEU A 70 -1.30 -18.70 4.22
C LEU A 70 0.10 -18.64 3.62
N GLN A 71 1.07 -19.37 4.18
CA GLN A 71 2.40 -19.49 3.56
C GLN A 71 2.32 -20.04 2.14
N LYS A 72 1.49 -21.07 1.91
CA LYS A 72 1.27 -21.63 0.57
C LYS A 72 0.61 -20.62 -0.37
N TRP A 73 -0.35 -19.85 0.12
CA TRP A 73 -0.99 -18.79 -0.68
C TRP A 73 0.04 -17.73 -1.09
N PHE A 74 0.93 -17.31 -0.19
CA PHE A 74 1.89 -16.23 -0.46
C PHE A 74 3.13 -16.67 -1.25
N ALA A 75 3.49 -17.95 -1.22
CA ALA A 75 4.71 -18.45 -1.85
C ALA A 75 4.88 -18.06 -3.34
N PRO A 76 3.85 -18.12 -4.22
CA PRO A 76 4.01 -17.79 -5.64
C PRO A 76 4.38 -16.33 -5.93
N THR A 77 4.12 -15.42 -4.99
CA THR A 77 4.36 -13.97 -5.14
C THR A 77 5.58 -13.49 -4.36
N ALA A 78 6.26 -14.36 -3.61
CA ALA A 78 7.35 -14.00 -2.69
C ALA A 78 8.47 -13.16 -3.34
N GLU A 79 8.83 -13.45 -4.60
CA GLU A 79 9.85 -12.69 -5.33
C GLU A 79 9.49 -11.20 -5.54
N ALA A 80 8.19 -10.86 -5.53
CA ALA A 80 7.73 -9.49 -5.64
C ALA A 80 7.93 -8.70 -4.34
N PHE A 81 8.13 -9.36 -3.20
CA PHE A 81 8.22 -8.70 -1.89
C PHE A 81 9.67 -8.56 -1.38
N VAL A 82 10.67 -8.70 -2.27
CA VAL A 82 12.09 -8.48 -1.96
C VAL A 82 12.37 -6.97 -1.87
N LEU A 83 12.75 -6.45 -0.71
CA LEU A 83 12.97 -5.01 -0.52
C LEU A 83 14.34 -4.51 -1.02
N ASN A 84 15.37 -5.36 -0.95
CA ASN A 84 16.73 -5.07 -1.37
C ASN A 84 17.35 -6.26 -2.13
N GLY A 85 18.20 -5.96 -3.11
CA GLY A 85 18.82 -6.93 -4.02
C GLY A 85 19.17 -6.29 -5.36
N ASP A 86 19.83 -6.99 -6.27
CA ASP A 86 20.34 -6.37 -7.51
C ASP A 86 19.24 -6.11 -8.57
N GLY A 87 18.13 -6.85 -8.51
CA GLY A 87 17.05 -6.76 -9.50
C GLY A 87 15.85 -5.91 -9.07
N ALA A 88 14.66 -6.47 -9.37
CA ALA A 88 13.39 -5.91 -8.94
C ALA A 88 13.33 -5.81 -7.42
N ARG A 89 12.82 -4.68 -6.92
CA ARG A 89 12.63 -4.44 -5.49
C ARG A 89 11.22 -3.97 -5.22
N PHE A 90 10.64 -4.44 -4.13
CA PHE A 90 9.28 -4.13 -3.70
C PHE A 90 9.01 -2.62 -3.81
N MET A 91 8.06 -2.27 -4.68
CA MET A 91 7.55 -0.92 -4.95
C MET A 91 8.59 0.15 -5.31
N GLN A 92 9.71 -0.28 -5.90
CA GLN A 92 10.77 0.60 -6.38
C GLN A 92 10.86 0.54 -7.90
N ASP A 93 11.35 1.62 -8.52
CA ASP A 93 11.59 1.62 -9.96
C ASP A 93 12.68 0.60 -10.32
N PHE A 94 12.37 -0.26 -11.29
CA PHE A 94 13.25 -1.33 -11.77
C PHE A 94 14.50 -0.79 -12.46
N SER A 95 14.35 0.27 -13.26
CA SER A 95 15.41 0.89 -14.07
C SER A 95 16.24 1.91 -13.31
N LEU A 96 15.75 2.41 -12.17
CA LEU A 96 16.41 3.46 -11.42
C LEU A 96 17.54 2.91 -10.54
N THR A 97 18.74 3.44 -10.74
CA THR A 97 19.89 3.19 -9.86
C THR A 97 20.09 4.35 -8.88
N THR A 98 20.79 4.09 -7.77
CA THR A 98 21.10 5.10 -6.75
C THR A 98 22.05 6.20 -7.25
N ALA A 99 22.72 6.00 -8.39
CA ALA A 99 23.64 6.97 -8.98
C ALA A 99 22.95 8.01 -9.90
N GLU A 100 21.72 7.75 -10.35
CA GLU A 100 21.09 8.53 -11.41
C GLU A 100 19.88 9.38 -10.98
N GLY A 101 19.35 9.15 -9.78
CA GLY A 101 18.17 9.88 -9.28
C GLY A 101 18.55 11.10 -8.45
N ALA A 102 17.59 11.99 -8.25
CA ALA A 102 17.75 13.06 -7.26
C ALA A 102 17.70 12.46 -5.85
N GLU A 103 18.68 12.77 -5.02
CA GLU A 103 18.71 12.32 -3.62
C GLU A 103 17.58 12.97 -2.82
N SER A 104 17.02 12.22 -1.88
CA SER A 104 15.99 12.67 -0.94
C SER A 104 16.23 12.04 0.42
N THR A 105 15.96 12.79 1.48
CA THR A 105 16.04 12.30 2.86
C THR A 105 14.93 11.28 3.13
N ILE A 106 15.19 10.30 4.00
CA ILE A 106 14.27 9.17 4.21
C ILE A 106 12.88 9.58 4.73
N ASP A 107 12.79 10.68 5.49
CA ASP A 107 11.53 11.21 6.01
C ASP A 107 10.61 11.71 4.91
N ALA A 108 11.12 12.08 3.73
CA ALA A 108 10.31 12.46 2.58
C ALA A 108 9.44 11.31 2.02
N LEU A 109 9.63 10.07 2.50
CA LEU A 109 8.69 8.96 2.26
C LEU A 109 7.40 9.06 3.08
N LEU A 110 7.39 9.85 4.16
CA LEU A 110 6.26 10.00 5.06
C LEU A 110 5.28 11.02 4.48
N ILE A 111 3.99 10.68 4.47
CA ILE A 111 2.95 11.48 3.80
C ILE A 111 2.70 12.86 4.44
N ASP A 112 3.14 13.04 5.69
CA ASP A 112 3.07 14.28 6.47
C ASP A 112 4.38 15.10 6.45
N ALA A 113 5.41 14.61 5.75
CA ALA A 113 6.65 15.36 5.58
C ALA A 113 6.40 16.63 4.77
N ALA A 114 7.14 17.70 5.12
CA ALA A 114 7.07 18.95 4.39
C ALA A 114 7.62 18.75 2.96
N GLY A 115 6.80 19.05 1.95
CA GLY A 115 7.26 19.06 0.56
C GLY A 115 8.26 20.21 0.32
N GLY A 116 9.11 20.09 -0.70
CA GLY A 116 10.15 21.10 -1.01
C GLY A 116 9.60 22.53 -1.07
N SER A 117 8.47 22.75 -1.75
CA SER A 117 7.81 24.07 -1.81
C SER A 117 7.34 24.60 -0.44
N ALA A 118 6.93 23.71 0.47
CA ALA A 118 6.54 24.12 1.82
C ALA A 118 7.75 24.50 2.68
N ILE A 119 8.89 23.82 2.48
CA ILE A 119 10.17 24.16 3.11
C ILE A 119 10.70 25.49 2.54
N ASP A 120 10.75 25.62 1.21
CA ASP A 120 11.25 26.80 0.50
C ASP A 120 10.43 28.05 0.84
N LYS A 121 9.11 27.91 0.94
CA LYS A 121 8.19 28.99 1.34
C LYS A 121 8.01 29.11 2.85
N ASN A 122 8.68 28.24 3.61
CA ASN A 122 8.63 28.18 5.07
C ASN A 122 7.20 28.10 5.64
N THR A 123 6.30 27.39 4.94
CA THR A 123 4.89 27.22 5.32
C THR A 123 4.63 25.95 6.14
N ASP A 124 5.69 25.21 6.51
CA ASP A 124 5.67 23.96 7.24
C ASP A 124 5.74 24.14 8.77
N HIS A 125 5.16 25.23 9.29
CA HIS A 125 5.33 25.68 10.69
C HIS A 125 5.03 24.63 11.78
N PHE A 126 4.19 23.63 11.49
CA PHE A 126 3.80 22.58 12.44
C PHE A 126 4.51 21.24 12.20
N VAL A 127 5.33 21.14 11.15
CA VAL A 127 6.13 19.95 10.86
C VAL A 127 7.44 20.06 11.62
N LYS A 128 7.65 19.15 12.59
CA LYS A 128 8.91 19.08 13.32
C LYS A 128 9.97 18.44 12.43
N ARG A 129 10.78 19.29 11.78
CA ARG A 129 11.94 18.89 10.98
C ARG A 129 12.90 18.03 11.82
N ASP A 130 13.70 17.21 11.16
CA ASP A 130 14.77 16.41 11.78
C ASP A 130 14.30 15.37 12.82
N THR A 131 13.01 15.03 12.85
CA THR A 131 12.46 14.03 13.80
C THR A 131 12.69 12.59 13.36
N ILE A 132 12.70 12.35 12.04
CA ILE A 132 12.98 11.05 11.44
C ILE A 132 14.21 11.24 10.54
N LYS A 133 15.35 10.69 10.94
CA LYS A 133 16.61 10.75 10.18
C LYS A 133 16.99 9.40 9.63
N ALA A 134 16.55 8.31 10.26
CA ALA A 134 16.83 6.96 9.81
C ALA A 134 15.69 5.97 10.12
N MET A 135 15.35 5.13 9.15
CA MET A 135 14.30 4.11 9.27
C MET A 135 14.86 2.71 9.05
N CYS A 136 14.41 1.73 9.85
CA CYS A 136 14.75 0.32 9.59
C CYS A 136 14.02 -0.19 8.34
N PRO A 137 14.45 -1.31 7.73
CA PRO A 137 13.90 -1.79 6.47
C PRO A 137 12.38 -2.03 6.53
N HIS A 138 11.87 -2.50 7.67
CA HIS A 138 10.44 -2.72 7.87
C HIS A 138 9.63 -1.42 7.83
N CYS A 139 10.07 -0.38 8.56
CA CYS A 139 9.41 0.92 8.55
C CYS A 139 9.53 1.61 7.19
N THR A 140 10.67 1.47 6.53
CA THR A 140 10.87 2.00 5.18
C THR A 140 9.96 1.32 4.15
N ALA A 141 9.78 -0.01 4.22
CA ALA A 141 8.84 -0.73 3.36
C ALA A 141 7.40 -0.27 3.58
N THR A 142 6.98 -0.12 4.84
CA THR A 142 5.64 0.41 5.17
C THR A 142 5.48 1.85 4.69
N ALA A 143 6.48 2.72 4.88
CA ALA A 143 6.46 4.09 4.40
C ALA A 143 6.34 4.16 2.87
N LEU A 144 7.14 3.35 2.16
CA LEU A 144 7.12 3.27 0.71
C LEU A 144 5.75 2.80 0.19
N PHE A 145 5.19 1.72 0.75
CA PHE A 145 3.84 1.27 0.39
C PHE A 145 2.78 2.34 0.69
N THR A 146 2.85 2.95 1.87
CA THR A 146 1.93 4.03 2.27
C THR A 146 1.97 5.18 1.26
N LEU A 147 3.17 5.60 0.86
CA LEU A 147 3.36 6.67 -0.10
C LEU A 147 2.83 6.28 -1.47
N GLN A 148 3.19 5.12 -2.02
CA GLN A 148 2.73 4.72 -3.35
C GLN A 148 1.20 4.59 -3.42
N THR A 149 0.59 3.99 -2.39
CA THR A 149 -0.84 3.67 -2.32
C THR A 149 -1.72 4.87 -1.94
N ASN A 150 -1.19 5.85 -1.19
CA ASN A 150 -1.94 7.01 -0.69
C ASN A 150 -1.34 8.37 -1.09
N ALA A 151 -0.34 8.39 -1.99
CA ALA A 151 0.45 9.58 -2.35
C ALA A 151 -0.40 10.83 -2.54
N PRO A 152 -0.18 11.89 -1.73
CA PRO A 152 -0.67 13.22 -2.03
C PRO A 152 0.06 13.79 -3.26
N ALA A 153 -0.35 14.98 -3.71
CA ALA A 153 0.38 15.72 -4.73
C ALA A 153 1.79 16.06 -4.20
N GLY A 154 2.84 15.74 -4.97
CA GLY A 154 4.24 15.78 -4.52
C GLY A 154 5.13 16.81 -5.21
N GLY A 155 4.57 17.86 -5.82
CA GLY A 155 5.32 18.80 -6.67
C GLY A 155 5.40 18.34 -8.13
N ALA A 156 6.11 19.13 -8.96
CA ALA A 156 6.13 18.94 -10.41
C ALA A 156 6.75 17.57 -10.79
N GLY A 157 6.00 16.77 -11.55
CA GLY A 157 6.46 15.47 -12.07
C GLY A 157 6.30 14.27 -11.12
N HIS A 158 5.96 14.49 -9.86
CA HIS A 158 5.59 13.40 -8.93
C HIS A 158 4.08 13.14 -8.99
N ARG A 159 3.73 11.92 -9.42
CA ARG A 159 2.34 11.49 -9.60
C ARG A 159 1.69 11.20 -8.23
N THR A 160 0.38 11.46 -8.14
CA THR A 160 -0.49 11.05 -7.03
C THR A 160 -0.76 9.55 -7.06
N SER A 161 -1.41 9.01 -6.03
CA SER A 161 -1.89 7.62 -6.05
C SER A 161 -2.86 7.35 -7.20
N LEU A 162 -3.09 6.07 -7.50
CA LEU A 162 -4.11 5.60 -8.45
C LEU A 162 -5.51 6.12 -8.12
N ARG A 163 -5.77 6.42 -6.84
CA ARG A 163 -7.03 6.96 -6.33
C ARG A 163 -7.02 8.49 -6.18
N GLY A 164 -6.05 9.18 -6.80
CA GLY A 164 -5.84 10.61 -6.64
C GLY A 164 -5.01 10.98 -5.40
N GLY A 165 -4.96 12.26 -5.07
CA GLY A 165 -4.17 12.78 -3.94
C GLY A 165 -4.91 12.66 -2.61
N GLY A 166 -4.42 11.83 -1.69
CA GLY A 166 -5.04 11.65 -0.36
C GLY A 166 -6.46 11.07 -0.42
N PRO A 167 -6.66 9.87 -0.98
CA PRO A 167 -7.97 9.24 -1.07
C PRO A 167 -8.49 8.84 0.33
N LEU A 168 -9.82 8.81 0.48
CA LEU A 168 -10.42 8.17 1.65
C LEU A 168 -10.35 6.64 1.49
N THR A 169 -9.89 5.97 2.54
CA THR A 169 -9.94 4.51 2.66
C THR A 169 -11.04 4.10 3.62
N THR A 170 -11.92 3.19 3.19
CA THR A 170 -12.99 2.59 3.98
C THR A 170 -12.81 1.08 4.01
N LEU A 171 -12.77 0.51 5.21
CA LEU A 171 -12.64 -0.92 5.44
C LEU A 171 -13.78 -1.40 6.35
N MET A 172 -14.28 -2.59 6.09
CA MET A 172 -15.20 -3.30 6.98
C MET A 172 -14.44 -3.89 8.15
N VAL A 173 -15.08 -3.94 9.32
CA VAL A 173 -14.54 -4.51 10.55
C VAL A 173 -15.60 -5.40 11.19
N ALA A 174 -15.20 -6.48 11.84
CA ALA A 174 -16.12 -7.44 12.42
C ALA A 174 -16.82 -6.85 13.65
N THR A 175 -18.14 -7.03 13.73
CA THR A 175 -18.96 -6.64 14.88
C THR A 175 -19.79 -7.84 15.35
N PRO A 176 -19.56 -8.37 16.57
CA PRO A 176 -18.59 -7.94 17.57
C PRO A 176 -17.13 -8.17 17.14
N SER A 177 -16.19 -7.46 17.77
CA SER A 177 -14.75 -7.59 17.46
C SER A 177 -14.26 -9.02 17.74
N ARG A 178 -13.58 -9.63 16.75
CA ARG A 178 -13.04 -10.99 16.79
C ARG A 178 -11.50 -10.96 16.81
N SER A 179 -10.86 -11.41 15.74
CA SER A 179 -9.42 -11.30 15.50
C SER A 179 -9.16 -10.44 14.27
N LEU A 180 -7.92 -9.98 14.13
CA LEU A 180 -7.49 -9.18 12.99
C LEU A 180 -7.72 -9.89 11.65
N TRP A 181 -7.65 -11.23 11.62
CA TRP A 181 -8.06 -12.00 10.44
C TRP A 181 -9.46 -11.64 9.95
N HIS A 182 -10.46 -11.61 10.85
CA HIS A 182 -11.85 -11.36 10.48
C HIS A 182 -12.02 -9.95 9.94
N ASP A 183 -11.36 -8.96 10.54
CA ASP A 183 -11.37 -7.58 10.04
C ASP A 183 -10.78 -7.49 8.63
N LEU A 184 -9.70 -8.23 8.34
CA LEU A 184 -9.06 -8.21 7.01
C LEU A 184 -9.86 -9.02 5.98
N TRP A 185 -10.30 -10.23 6.33
CA TRP A 185 -10.98 -11.15 5.43
C TRP A 185 -12.32 -10.63 4.94
N LEU A 186 -13.05 -9.88 5.78
CA LEU A 186 -14.27 -9.17 5.37
C LEU A 186 -14.05 -8.25 4.16
N ASN A 187 -12.82 -7.76 3.94
CA ASN A 187 -12.49 -6.87 2.82
C ASN A 187 -11.91 -7.61 1.61
N VAL A 188 -11.82 -8.94 1.65
CA VAL A 188 -11.45 -9.81 0.53
C VAL A 188 -12.72 -10.32 -0.12
N GLN A 189 -12.74 -10.40 -1.45
CA GLN A 189 -13.86 -10.90 -2.25
C GLN A 189 -13.48 -12.23 -2.91
N PRO A 190 -14.46 -13.11 -3.16
CA PRO A 190 -14.24 -14.29 -4.01
C PRO A 190 -13.65 -13.91 -5.38
N GLN A 191 -12.68 -14.69 -5.86
CA GLN A 191 -11.92 -14.40 -7.08
C GLN A 191 -12.81 -14.17 -8.29
N ARG A 192 -13.79 -15.06 -8.52
CA ARG A 192 -14.74 -14.96 -9.63
C ARG A 192 -15.41 -13.59 -9.72
N THR A 193 -15.83 -13.05 -8.58
CA THR A 193 -16.50 -11.74 -8.50
C THR A 193 -15.49 -10.60 -8.64
N PHE A 194 -14.34 -10.70 -7.97
CA PHE A 194 -13.33 -9.65 -8.00
C PHE A 194 -12.76 -9.42 -9.40
N LEU A 195 -12.40 -10.50 -10.11
CA LEU A 195 -11.75 -10.45 -11.42
C LEU A 195 -12.63 -9.84 -12.52
N GLN A 196 -13.95 -9.75 -12.30
CA GLN A 196 -14.89 -9.14 -13.24
C GLN A 196 -15.01 -7.60 -13.09
N ARG A 197 -14.45 -7.01 -12.02
CA ARG A 197 -14.66 -5.57 -11.69
C ARG A 197 -13.81 -4.59 -12.50
N GLY A 198 -12.73 -5.05 -13.12
CA GLY A 198 -11.88 -4.21 -13.96
C GLY A 198 -10.48 -4.78 -14.12
N GLY A 199 -9.77 -4.30 -15.15
CA GLY A 199 -8.52 -4.91 -15.59
C GLY A 199 -8.74 -5.93 -16.69
N ASP A 200 -7.66 -6.62 -17.08
CA ASP A 200 -7.67 -7.69 -18.07
C ASP A 200 -7.00 -8.94 -17.48
N THR A 201 -7.78 -10.01 -17.27
CA THR A 201 -7.29 -11.28 -16.71
C THR A 201 -6.33 -12.02 -17.63
N LEU A 202 -6.27 -11.66 -18.92
CA LEU A 202 -5.30 -12.21 -19.87
C LEU A 202 -3.88 -11.65 -19.65
N LYS A 203 -3.72 -10.60 -18.83
CA LYS A 203 -2.44 -10.00 -18.44
C LYS A 203 -1.77 -10.84 -17.34
N THR A 204 -1.30 -12.03 -17.70
CA THR A 204 -0.81 -13.04 -16.75
C THR A 204 0.65 -12.87 -16.31
N ALA A 205 1.46 -12.09 -17.05
CA ALA A 205 2.83 -11.81 -16.64
C ALA A 205 2.85 -11.04 -15.31
N LYS A 206 3.71 -11.44 -14.36
CA LYS A 206 3.68 -10.92 -12.99
C LYS A 206 3.82 -9.41 -12.87
N HIS A 207 4.52 -8.74 -13.81
CA HIS A 207 4.66 -7.29 -13.81
C HIS A 207 3.34 -6.54 -14.06
N PHE A 208 2.34 -7.19 -14.67
CA PHE A 208 1.01 -6.60 -14.77
C PHE A 208 0.28 -6.54 -13.42
N THR A 209 0.61 -7.43 -12.48
CA THR A 209 0.11 -7.36 -11.09
C THR A 209 1.04 -6.52 -10.20
N PHE A 210 2.35 -6.74 -10.29
CA PHE A 210 3.39 -6.13 -9.46
C PHE A 210 4.30 -5.24 -10.33
N PRO A 211 4.01 -3.94 -10.48
CA PRO A 211 4.63 -3.09 -11.50
C PRO A 211 6.16 -2.91 -11.37
N TRP A 212 6.73 -3.15 -10.19
CA TRP A 212 8.18 -3.05 -9.98
C TRP A 212 8.97 -4.25 -10.48
N LEU A 213 8.31 -5.30 -10.98
CA LEU A 213 8.97 -6.50 -11.52
C LEU A 213 9.51 -6.31 -12.95
N ALA A 214 9.22 -5.17 -13.58
CA ALA A 214 9.75 -4.85 -14.91
C ALA A 214 9.91 -3.33 -15.05
N GLU A 215 10.53 -2.90 -16.15
CA GLU A 215 10.57 -1.49 -16.52
C GLU A 215 9.17 -0.96 -16.82
N ILE A 216 8.94 0.33 -16.51
CA ILE A 216 7.64 1.00 -16.73
C ILE A 216 7.15 0.85 -18.17
N ILE A 217 8.07 0.85 -19.15
CA ILE A 217 7.75 0.74 -20.58
C ILE A 217 7.06 -0.58 -20.96
N GLN A 218 7.17 -1.62 -20.12
CA GLN A 218 6.48 -2.90 -20.32
C GLN A 218 4.97 -2.81 -19.99
N ILE A 219 4.55 -1.78 -19.25
CA ILE A 219 3.15 -1.56 -18.83
C ILE A 219 2.56 -0.33 -19.51
N GLN A 220 3.34 0.76 -19.56
CA GLN A 220 2.92 2.06 -20.03
C GLN A 220 3.84 2.55 -21.15
N PRO A 221 3.30 2.92 -22.32
CA PRO A 221 4.08 3.58 -23.37
C PRO A 221 4.76 4.85 -22.87
N VAL A 222 5.91 5.21 -23.44
CA VAL A 222 6.65 6.43 -23.08
C VAL A 222 5.76 7.66 -23.26
N GLY A 223 5.60 8.46 -22.21
CA GLY A 223 4.72 9.63 -22.19
C GLY A 223 3.22 9.31 -22.15
N GLY A 224 2.85 8.04 -22.10
CA GLY A 224 1.47 7.57 -22.09
C GLY A 224 0.84 7.49 -20.70
N GLU A 225 -0.23 6.72 -20.63
CA GLU A 225 -1.05 6.52 -19.46
C GLU A 225 -1.23 5.02 -19.18
N THR A 226 -1.48 4.68 -17.92
CA THR A 226 -1.84 3.34 -17.50
C THR A 226 -3.33 3.31 -17.24
N GLN A 227 -4.07 2.63 -18.11
CA GLN A 227 -5.50 2.38 -17.99
C GLN A 227 -5.77 0.98 -17.42
N PRO A 228 -6.96 0.72 -16.84
CA PRO A 228 -7.27 -0.58 -16.24
C PRO A 228 -6.99 -1.77 -17.17
N LEU A 229 -7.43 -1.72 -18.44
CA LEU A 229 -7.27 -2.83 -19.40
C LEU A 229 -5.82 -3.15 -19.79
N GLN A 230 -4.84 -2.34 -19.37
CA GLN A 230 -3.42 -2.62 -19.63
C GLN A 230 -2.80 -3.58 -18.61
N VAL A 231 -3.49 -3.86 -17.50
CA VAL A 231 -2.95 -4.59 -16.35
C VAL A 231 -3.91 -5.66 -15.82
N HIS A 232 -3.39 -6.53 -14.97
CA HIS A 232 -4.20 -7.52 -14.27
C HIS A 232 -5.12 -6.83 -13.24
N PRO A 233 -6.35 -7.33 -12.97
CA PRO A 233 -7.24 -6.76 -11.94
C PRO A 233 -6.57 -6.49 -10.58
N HIS A 234 -5.73 -7.42 -10.11
CA HIS A 234 -4.97 -7.29 -8.86
C HIS A 234 -4.00 -6.09 -8.80
N HIS A 235 -3.64 -5.49 -9.94
CA HIS A 235 -2.77 -4.30 -9.97
C HIS A 235 -3.29 -3.15 -9.11
N VAL A 236 -4.61 -3.07 -8.93
CA VAL A 236 -5.27 -1.99 -8.18
C VAL A 236 -4.71 -1.82 -6.76
N PHE A 237 -4.25 -2.91 -6.13
CA PHE A 237 -3.65 -2.89 -4.79
C PHE A 237 -2.16 -2.52 -4.76
N TRP A 238 -1.49 -2.58 -5.91
CA TRP A 238 -0.04 -2.54 -6.04
C TRP A 238 0.46 -1.38 -6.90
N ALA A 239 -0.40 -0.39 -7.12
CA ALA A 239 -0.07 0.78 -7.92
C ALA A 239 1.23 1.45 -7.44
N MET A 240 2.08 1.83 -8.39
CA MET A 240 3.42 2.40 -8.13
C MET A 240 3.64 3.68 -8.95
N PRO A 241 2.94 4.78 -8.61
CA PRO A 241 2.98 6.02 -9.39
C PRO A 241 4.30 6.80 -9.27
N ARG A 242 5.05 6.66 -8.17
CA ARG A 242 6.31 7.36 -7.94
C ARG A 242 7.49 6.46 -8.25
N ARG A 243 8.53 7.02 -8.89
CA ARG A 243 9.76 6.30 -9.21
C ARG A 243 10.76 6.53 -8.09
N ILE A 244 10.94 5.52 -7.25
CA ILE A 244 11.78 5.60 -6.04
C ILE A 244 12.74 4.41 -6.05
N ARG A 245 13.98 4.62 -5.61
CA ARG A 245 14.94 3.56 -5.33
C ARG A 245 15.59 3.83 -3.99
N LEU A 246 15.48 2.87 -3.07
CA LEU A 246 16.08 2.97 -1.74
C LEU A 246 17.59 2.75 -1.82
N ASP A 247 18.36 3.54 -1.07
CA ASP A 247 19.81 3.36 -0.99
C ASP A 247 20.19 2.47 0.20
N PHE A 248 20.63 1.26 -0.12
CA PHE A 248 21.16 0.29 0.85
C PHE A 248 22.70 0.26 0.86
N SER A 249 23.38 1.07 0.05
CA SER A 249 24.85 1.12 -0.01
C SER A 249 25.47 1.88 1.16
N ASP A 250 24.71 2.81 1.75
CA ASP A 250 25.11 3.58 2.93
C ASP A 250 24.03 3.48 4.00
N VAL A 251 24.20 2.51 4.92
CA VAL A 251 23.28 2.25 6.03
C VAL A 251 23.98 2.40 7.37
N ARG A 252 23.20 2.72 8.40
CA ARG A 252 23.70 2.91 9.77
C ARG A 252 23.18 1.82 10.70
N THR A 253 23.90 1.56 11.79
CA THR A 253 23.39 0.75 12.90
C THR A 253 22.87 1.65 14.01
N GLY A 254 21.76 1.27 14.64
CA GLY A 254 21.19 1.97 15.78
C GLY A 254 19.68 1.75 15.92
N LEU A 255 19.00 2.69 16.58
CA LEU A 255 17.56 2.66 16.76
C LEU A 255 16.83 3.30 15.58
N CYS A 256 15.79 2.65 15.09
CA CYS A 256 14.90 3.22 14.09
C CYS A 256 14.10 4.39 14.68
N ASP A 257 14.04 5.53 13.99
CA ASP A 257 13.32 6.69 14.49
C ASP A 257 11.80 6.50 14.55
N VAL A 258 11.24 5.57 13.78
CA VAL A 258 9.80 5.28 13.78
C VAL A 258 9.42 4.23 14.83
N CYS A 259 9.95 3.01 14.74
CA CYS A 259 9.55 1.92 15.63
C CYS A 259 10.40 1.78 16.89
N LYS A 260 11.49 2.57 17.01
CA LYS A 260 12.42 2.56 18.15
C LYS A 260 13.10 1.20 18.43
N ARG A 261 13.09 0.29 17.46
CA ARG A 261 13.81 -0.99 17.53
C ARG A 261 15.22 -0.84 16.95
N ASP A 262 16.16 -1.64 17.47
CA ASP A 262 17.49 -1.76 16.90
C ASP A 262 17.44 -2.33 15.47
N SER A 263 18.33 -1.83 14.64
CA SER A 263 18.53 -2.26 13.26
C SER A 263 19.98 -2.05 12.87
N ILE A 264 20.54 -3.01 12.16
CA ILE A 264 21.87 -2.91 11.55
C ILE A 264 21.84 -2.25 10.16
N GLN A 265 20.64 -2.02 9.61
CA GLN A 265 20.40 -1.47 8.28
C GLN A 265 19.42 -0.30 8.33
N LEU A 266 19.78 0.77 9.03
CA LEU A 266 19.00 2.00 9.00
C LEU A 266 19.27 2.77 7.72
N LEU A 267 18.22 2.95 6.92
CA LEU A 267 18.23 3.79 5.72
C LEU A 267 18.00 5.24 6.13
N HIS A 268 18.79 6.15 5.56
CA HIS A 268 18.68 7.59 5.80
C HIS A 268 18.40 8.42 4.53
N ARG A 269 18.44 7.77 3.36
CA ARG A 269 18.17 8.40 2.07
C ARG A 269 17.59 7.43 1.03
N TYR A 270 17.06 8.00 -0.03
CA TYR A 270 16.65 7.31 -1.25
C TYR A 270 16.86 8.23 -2.45
N VAL A 271 16.70 7.70 -3.66
CA VAL A 271 16.69 8.52 -4.88
C VAL A 271 15.36 8.44 -5.61
N THR A 272 15.02 9.50 -6.34
CA THR A 272 13.74 9.61 -7.07
C THR A 272 13.92 10.21 -8.46
N LYS A 273 13.01 9.86 -9.37
CA LYS A 273 12.86 10.49 -10.70
C LYS A 273 11.39 10.89 -10.93
N PRO A 274 11.11 11.97 -11.68
CA PRO A 274 9.75 12.31 -12.07
C PRO A 274 9.22 11.32 -13.12
N GLN A 275 7.91 11.43 -13.41
CA GLN A 275 7.22 10.71 -14.51
C GLN A 275 7.17 9.19 -14.33
N GLY A 276 6.62 8.71 -13.21
CA GLY A 276 6.26 7.29 -13.03
C GLY A 276 4.98 6.88 -13.76
N LEU A 277 4.40 5.74 -13.36
CA LEU A 277 3.12 5.28 -13.91
C LEU A 277 2.03 6.34 -13.71
N ASN A 278 1.37 6.68 -14.80
CA ASN A 278 0.36 7.73 -14.88
C ASN A 278 -1.02 7.08 -15.00
N TYR A 279 -1.62 6.79 -13.86
CA TYR A 279 -2.93 6.14 -13.77
C TYR A 279 -4.05 7.08 -14.24
N LYS A 280 -4.71 6.70 -15.33
CA LYS A 280 -5.82 7.44 -15.94
C LYS A 280 -6.91 6.47 -16.40
N GLY A 281 -8.11 7.00 -16.61
CA GLY A 281 -9.29 6.19 -16.89
C GLY A 281 -10.06 5.78 -15.63
N VAL A 282 -11.00 4.86 -15.81
CA VAL A 282 -12.02 4.52 -14.82
C VAL A 282 -11.50 3.48 -13.84
N TRP A 283 -10.64 3.90 -12.92
CA TRP A 283 -10.13 3.04 -11.85
C TRP A 283 -11.15 2.90 -10.72
N ARG A 284 -11.49 1.66 -10.37
CA ARG A 284 -12.39 1.30 -9.25
C ARG A 284 -11.63 0.53 -8.17
N HIS A 285 -11.09 1.25 -7.21
CA HIS A 285 -10.36 0.69 -6.10
C HIS A 285 -11.32 0.26 -4.99
N PRO A 286 -11.30 -1.00 -4.52
CA PRO A 286 -12.29 -1.53 -3.58
C PRO A 286 -12.30 -0.80 -2.22
N PHE A 287 -11.16 -0.27 -1.78
CA PHE A 287 -11.04 0.46 -0.52
C PHE A 287 -11.53 1.92 -0.56
N SER A 288 -12.01 2.44 -1.68
CA SER A 288 -12.45 3.82 -1.77
C SER A 288 -13.91 3.90 -2.18
N PRO A 289 -14.72 4.71 -1.48
CA PRO A 289 -16.04 5.05 -1.97
C PRO A 289 -15.92 6.03 -3.14
N TYR A 290 -16.90 5.98 -4.03
CA TYR A 290 -16.95 6.80 -5.23
C TYR A 290 -18.24 7.62 -5.27
N TYR A 291 -18.17 8.77 -5.92
CA TYR A 291 -19.35 9.56 -6.27
C TYR A 291 -19.36 9.84 -7.77
N GLU A 292 -20.55 9.99 -8.34
CA GLU A 292 -20.72 10.27 -9.75
C GLU A 292 -20.65 11.77 -10.03
N THR A 293 -19.98 12.12 -11.13
CA THR A 293 -19.90 13.46 -11.72
C THR A 293 -20.32 13.37 -13.19
N LYS A 294 -20.48 14.52 -13.85
CA LYS A 294 -20.80 14.54 -15.29
C LYS A 294 -19.70 13.90 -16.14
N GLU A 295 -18.47 13.91 -15.64
CA GLU A 295 -17.27 13.44 -16.30
C GLU A 295 -16.91 11.99 -15.93
N GLY A 296 -17.70 11.35 -15.05
CA GLY A 296 -17.51 9.98 -14.58
C GLY A 296 -17.41 9.88 -13.06
N TRP A 297 -16.85 8.76 -12.58
CA TRP A 297 -16.82 8.47 -11.14
C TRP A 297 -15.47 8.80 -10.53
N LEU A 298 -15.51 9.51 -9.40
CA LEU A 298 -14.30 9.97 -8.71
C LEU A 298 -14.25 9.40 -7.28
N PRO A 299 -13.05 9.06 -6.78
CA PRO A 299 -12.86 8.68 -5.38
C PRO A 299 -13.25 9.82 -4.44
N VAL A 300 -13.88 9.49 -3.32
CA VAL A 300 -14.18 10.46 -2.27
C VAL A 300 -12.89 10.81 -1.52
N HIS A 301 -12.73 12.10 -1.21
CA HIS A 301 -11.65 12.62 -0.38
C HIS A 301 -12.14 12.99 1.03
N PRO A 302 -11.30 12.82 2.09
CA PRO A 302 -11.61 13.29 3.44
C PRO A 302 -11.92 14.79 3.45
N GLN A 303 -12.91 15.20 4.24
CA GLN A 303 -13.32 16.62 4.35
C GLN A 303 -12.95 17.18 5.73
N PRO A 304 -12.53 18.46 5.82
CA PRO A 304 -12.33 19.13 7.11
C PRO A 304 -13.68 19.20 7.84
N GLY A 305 -13.83 18.47 8.95
CA GLY A 305 -15.08 18.38 9.72
C GLY A 305 -15.61 16.96 9.98
N GLY A 306 -14.98 15.93 9.42
CA GLY A 306 -15.34 14.53 9.67
C GLY A 306 -16.53 14.02 8.83
N PHE A 307 -17.07 12.87 9.22
CA PHE A 307 -18.14 12.18 8.49
C PHE A 307 -19.52 12.60 9.02
N SER A 308 -20.46 12.89 8.11
CA SER A 308 -21.88 12.97 8.42
C SER A 308 -22.59 11.68 8.02
N TYR A 309 -23.60 11.25 8.81
CA TYR A 309 -24.33 9.99 8.65
C TYR A 309 -24.89 9.74 7.24
N LYS A 310 -25.29 10.80 6.51
CA LYS A 310 -25.74 10.72 5.11
C LYS A 310 -24.71 10.14 4.14
N LYS A 311 -23.41 10.25 4.46
CA LYS A 311 -22.32 9.72 3.62
C LYS A 311 -22.09 8.22 3.83
N LEU A 312 -22.49 7.66 4.98
CA LEU A 312 -22.36 6.21 5.27
C LEU A 312 -23.41 5.38 4.51
N VAL A 313 -24.65 5.89 4.40
CA VAL A 313 -25.77 5.16 3.77
C VAL A 313 -25.57 4.95 2.26
N GLY A 314 -24.88 5.88 1.58
CA GLY A 314 -24.53 5.72 0.15
C GLY A 314 -23.31 4.82 -0.11
N MET A 315 -22.59 4.39 0.94
CA MET A 315 -21.41 3.52 0.82
C MET A 315 -21.72 2.05 1.07
N GLY A 316 -22.89 1.73 1.65
CA GLY A 316 -23.32 0.37 2.00
C GLY A 316 -24.37 -0.25 1.08
N ILE A 317 -24.80 0.46 0.03
CA ILE A 317 -25.77 -0.06 -0.95
C ILE A 317 -25.20 0.24 -2.34
N GLY A 318 -24.46 -0.73 -2.87
CA GLY A 318 -24.22 -0.87 -4.29
C GLY A 318 -24.75 -2.24 -4.68
N ASP A 319 -25.95 -2.26 -5.24
CA ASP A 319 -26.43 -3.41 -6.04
C ASP A 319 -25.54 -3.57 -7.28
#